data_AF-Q08WR2-F1
#
_entry.id   AF-Q08WR2-F1
#
_cell.length_a   1.000
_cell.length_b   1.000
_cell.length_c   1.000
_cell.angle_alpha   90.00
_cell.angle_beta   90.00
_cell.angle_gamma   90.00
#
_symmetry.space_group_name_H-M   'P 1'
#
loop_
_entity.id
_entity.type
_entity.pdbx_description
1 polymer ?
#
loop_
_entity_poly.entity_id
_entity_poly.type
_entity_poly.pdbx_seq_one_letter_code
_entity_poly.pdbx_strand_id
1 'polypeptide(L)'
;MGTFQASRGFAFIFTEAGRTTLEERFPFLSDYLALVTSPATVRGLLPWRERLFGPRPERLRPNAFYVNLLLLEAGKGVGRHIDATLQDPSGVPDAVPEHVSVLYLQVPSGVHGGALRMLRDDRPVGQVHPRPGLLVQFRGDLQHEVQPFTGGPEGALRASLVCEQYAFGEEALARLPPFRIQSKAGFGAYLDSHRDRETPEAQKLSLNGRRSVS
;
A
#
# COMPACT_ATOMS: atom_id res chain seq x y z
N MET A 1 0.23 9.86 17.32
CA MET A 1 -0.46 9.62 16.03
C MET A 1 0.53 9.87 14.90
N GLY A 2 1.20 8.81 14.43
CA GLY A 2 2.07 8.88 13.26
C GLY A 2 1.22 8.73 12.00
N THR A 3 0.46 9.75 11.64
CA THR A 3 -0.18 9.79 10.32
C THR A 3 0.92 9.85 9.27
N PHE A 4 0.68 9.22 8.11
CA PHE A 4 1.50 9.23 6.89
C PHE A 4 1.82 10.65 6.37
N GLN A 5 2.50 11.48 7.16
CA GLN A 5 2.83 12.88 6.89
C GLN A 5 3.79 13.04 5.72
N ALA A 6 4.40 11.93 5.26
CA ALA A 6 5.28 11.89 4.11
C ALA A 6 4.64 11.28 2.83
N SER A 7 3.39 10.78 2.85
CA SER A 7 2.79 10.16 1.65
C SER A 7 2.20 11.22 0.70
N ARG A 8 2.94 11.56 -0.37
CA ARG A 8 2.41 12.32 -1.52
C ARG A 8 1.58 11.41 -2.45
N GLY A 9 0.48 10.83 -1.95
CA GLY A 9 -0.28 9.81 -2.67
C GLY A 9 -1.81 9.94 -2.58
N PHE A 10 -2.48 9.17 -3.43
CA PHE A 10 -3.92 8.87 -3.34
C PHE A 10 -4.11 7.57 -2.56
N ALA A 11 -5.25 7.45 -1.91
CA ALA A 11 -5.66 6.26 -1.20
C ALA A 11 -7.10 5.88 -1.55
N PHE A 12 -7.43 4.62 -1.33
CA PHE A 12 -8.76 4.05 -1.51
C PHE A 12 -9.24 3.50 -0.18
N ILE A 13 -10.47 3.85 0.19
CA ILE A 13 -11.24 3.15 1.19
C ILE A 13 -12.30 2.36 0.45
N PHE A 14 -12.44 1.07 0.74
CA PHE A 14 -13.53 0.27 0.20
C PHE A 14 -13.90 -0.86 1.14
N THR A 15 -15.14 -1.30 1.02
CA THR A 15 -15.62 -2.54 1.63
C THR A 15 -15.68 -3.63 0.57
N GLU A 16 -15.93 -4.87 0.98
CA GLU A 16 -16.16 -5.97 0.05
C GLU A 16 -17.24 -5.63 -1.01
N ALA A 17 -18.31 -4.94 -0.61
CA ALA A 17 -19.39 -4.51 -1.51
C ALA A 17 -18.95 -3.50 -2.58
N GLY A 18 -17.96 -2.65 -2.29
CA GLY A 18 -17.45 -1.66 -3.25
C GLY A 18 -16.21 -2.13 -4.03
N ARG A 19 -15.73 -3.36 -3.78
CA ARG A 19 -14.55 -3.91 -4.46
C ARG A 19 -14.73 -3.97 -5.97
N THR A 20 -15.86 -4.47 -6.46
CA THR A 20 -16.13 -4.55 -7.90
C THR A 20 -16.05 -3.19 -8.57
N THR A 21 -16.64 -2.16 -7.96
CA THR A 21 -16.55 -0.78 -8.46
C THR A 21 -15.12 -0.26 -8.48
N LEU A 22 -14.30 -0.59 -7.48
CA LEU A 22 -12.87 -0.24 -7.47
C LEU A 22 -12.13 -0.93 -8.62
N GLU A 23 -12.32 -2.23 -8.81
CA GLU A 23 -11.64 -3.02 -9.86
C GLU A 23 -12.07 -2.61 -11.27
N GLU A 24 -13.35 -2.24 -11.47
CA GLU A 24 -13.83 -1.68 -12.74
C GLU A 24 -13.19 -0.32 -13.06
N ARG A 25 -13.03 0.55 -12.06
CA ARG A 25 -12.46 1.89 -12.25
C ARG A 25 -10.93 1.88 -12.30
N PHE A 26 -10.29 0.93 -11.62
CA PHE A 26 -8.84 0.79 -11.53
C PHE A 26 -8.41 -0.66 -11.78
N PRO A 27 -8.56 -1.18 -13.02
CA PRO A 27 -8.30 -2.59 -13.32
C PRO A 27 -6.88 -3.06 -13.00
N PHE A 28 -5.90 -2.14 -13.00
CA PHE A 28 -4.52 -2.44 -12.63
C PHE A 28 -4.34 -2.87 -11.16
N LEU A 29 -5.33 -2.65 -10.29
CA LEU A 29 -5.31 -3.10 -8.90
C LEU A 29 -5.84 -4.53 -8.73
N SER A 30 -6.56 -5.08 -9.69
CA SER A 30 -7.31 -6.34 -9.52
C SER A 30 -6.42 -7.52 -9.10
N ASP A 31 -5.27 -7.70 -9.76
CA ASP A 31 -4.34 -8.78 -9.41
C ASP A 31 -3.74 -8.60 -8.01
N TYR A 32 -3.41 -7.35 -7.67
CA TYR A 32 -2.92 -7.01 -6.34
C TYR A 32 -3.98 -7.32 -5.27
N LEU A 33 -5.23 -6.89 -5.47
CA LEU A 33 -6.33 -7.13 -4.56
C LEU A 33 -6.63 -8.62 -4.42
N ALA A 34 -6.63 -9.38 -5.52
CA ALA A 34 -6.79 -10.82 -5.50
C ALA A 34 -5.71 -11.52 -4.65
N LEU A 35 -4.46 -11.09 -4.77
CA LEU A 35 -3.35 -11.64 -3.98
C LEU A 35 -3.46 -11.31 -2.49
N VAL A 36 -3.71 -10.04 -2.14
CA VAL A 36 -3.70 -9.62 -0.73
C VAL A 36 -4.95 -10.05 0.04
N THR A 37 -6.08 -10.23 -0.64
CA THR A 37 -7.32 -10.72 -0.02
C THR A 37 -7.46 -12.25 -0.03
N SER A 38 -6.53 -12.96 -0.68
CA SER A 38 -6.56 -14.42 -0.73
C SER A 38 -6.37 -15.03 0.66
N PRO A 39 -7.28 -15.91 1.14
CA PRO A 39 -7.09 -16.60 2.42
C PRO A 39 -5.81 -17.43 2.49
N ALA A 40 -5.27 -17.85 1.34
CA ALA A 40 -4.05 -18.65 1.28
C ALA A 40 -2.81 -17.84 1.71
N THR A 41 -2.77 -16.54 1.43
CA THR A 41 -1.59 -15.70 1.69
C THR A 41 -1.47 -15.33 3.17
N VAL A 42 -2.60 -15.19 3.87
CA VAL A 42 -2.64 -14.86 5.31
C VAL A 42 -2.58 -16.08 6.23
N ARG A 43 -2.67 -17.32 5.71
CA ARG A 43 -2.66 -18.55 6.54
C ARG A 43 -1.45 -18.62 7.47
N GLY A 44 -0.27 -18.17 7.02
CA GLY A 44 0.95 -18.13 7.82
C GLY A 44 0.89 -17.18 9.01
N LEU A 45 0.02 -16.18 8.98
CA LEU A 45 -0.16 -15.17 10.02
C LEU A 45 -1.13 -15.61 11.12
N LEU A 46 -1.89 -16.68 10.88
CA LEU A 46 -2.83 -17.22 11.87
C LEU A 46 -2.08 -17.82 13.07
N PRO A 47 -2.68 -17.77 14.27
CA PRO A 47 -2.20 -18.51 15.43
C PRO A 47 -1.97 -19.98 15.07
N TRP A 48 -0.94 -20.60 15.67
CA TRP A 48 -0.55 -21.97 15.32
C TRP A 48 -1.70 -22.98 15.44
N ARG A 49 -2.60 -22.79 16.42
CA ARG A 49 -3.79 -23.63 16.60
C ARG A 49 -4.73 -23.51 15.39
N GLU A 50 -5.00 -22.29 14.96
CA GLU A 50 -5.87 -22.03 13.79
C GLU A 50 -5.23 -22.50 12.47
N ARG A 51 -3.90 -22.53 12.39
CA ARG A 51 -3.20 -23.11 11.23
C ARG A 51 -3.43 -24.61 11.08
N LEU A 52 -3.53 -25.33 12.20
CA LEU A 52 -3.70 -26.78 12.27
C LEU A 52 -5.18 -27.20 12.20
N PHE A 53 -6.05 -26.52 12.94
CA PHE A 53 -7.46 -26.91 13.11
C PHE A 53 -8.43 -26.05 12.30
N GLY A 54 -7.94 -25.03 11.60
CA GLY A 54 -8.75 -24.04 10.91
C GLY A 54 -9.08 -22.82 11.78
N PRO A 55 -9.47 -21.68 11.17
CA PRO A 55 -9.90 -20.50 11.90
C PRO A 55 -11.19 -20.78 12.67
N ARG A 56 -11.41 -20.05 13.77
CA ARG A 56 -12.64 -20.15 14.56
C ARG A 56 -13.87 -19.72 13.73
N PRO A 57 -15.05 -20.35 13.92
CA PRO A 57 -16.27 -19.97 13.19
C PRO A 57 -16.66 -18.50 13.36
N GLU A 58 -16.38 -17.92 14.53
CA GLU A 58 -16.74 -16.54 14.89
C GLU A 58 -15.75 -15.51 14.32
N ARG A 59 -14.64 -15.95 13.72
CA ARG A 59 -13.63 -15.05 13.17
C ARG A 59 -14.16 -14.40 11.91
N LEU A 60 -14.44 -13.11 11.99
CA LEU A 60 -14.74 -12.30 10.82
C LEU A 60 -13.53 -12.26 9.89
N ARG A 61 -13.80 -12.40 8.59
CA ARG A 61 -12.80 -12.18 7.55
C ARG A 61 -12.67 -10.68 7.30
N PRO A 62 -11.51 -10.22 6.79
CA PRO A 62 -11.39 -8.84 6.37
C PRO A 62 -12.47 -8.47 5.36
N ASN A 63 -13.22 -7.41 5.66
CA ASN A 63 -14.36 -6.93 4.87
C ASN A 63 -14.31 -5.41 4.62
N ALA A 64 -13.31 -4.72 5.16
CA ALA A 64 -13.01 -3.32 4.91
C ALA A 64 -11.51 -3.12 4.69
N PHE A 65 -11.17 -2.25 3.76
CA PHE A 65 -9.83 -2.13 3.22
C PHE A 65 -9.43 -0.67 3.05
N TYR A 66 -8.17 -0.37 3.38
CA TYR A 66 -7.51 0.89 3.05
C TYR A 66 -6.27 0.60 2.22
N VAL A 67 -6.24 1.10 0.98
CA VAL A 67 -5.09 0.95 0.08
C VAL A 67 -4.46 2.32 -0.17
N ASN A 68 -3.15 2.44 0.05
CA ASN A 68 -2.41 3.67 -0.15
C ASN A 68 -1.17 3.44 -1.02
N LEU A 69 -0.90 4.38 -1.93
CA LEU A 69 0.39 4.47 -2.61
C LEU A 69 1.37 5.27 -1.74
N LEU A 70 2.32 4.57 -1.15
CA LEU A 70 3.41 5.16 -0.38
C LEU A 70 4.58 5.49 -1.31
N LEU A 71 4.85 6.78 -1.46
CA LEU A 71 6.05 7.31 -2.10
C LEU A 71 7.03 7.78 -1.02
N LEU A 72 8.27 7.29 -1.08
CA LEU A 72 9.32 7.61 -0.11
C LEU A 72 10.55 8.15 -0.83
N GLU A 73 10.94 9.38 -0.51
CA GLU A 73 12.15 10.02 -0.99
C GLU A 73 13.38 9.54 -0.19
N ALA A 74 14.57 9.64 -0.78
CA ALA A 74 15.82 9.33 -0.08
C ALA A 74 15.96 10.17 1.22
N GLY A 75 16.49 9.54 2.27
CA GLY A 75 16.63 10.11 3.60
C GLY A 75 15.32 10.18 4.41
N LYS A 76 14.17 9.85 3.82
CA LYS A 76 12.88 9.79 4.52
C LYS A 76 12.55 8.37 4.95
N GLY A 77 11.86 8.26 6.07
CA GLY A 77 11.31 7.00 6.60
C GLY A 77 9.86 7.18 7.05
N VAL A 78 9.29 6.11 7.59
CA VAL A 78 8.00 6.14 8.28
C VAL A 78 8.27 5.81 9.74
N GLY A 79 7.86 6.72 10.64
CA GLY A 79 8.05 6.55 12.08
C GLY A 79 7.31 5.33 12.61
N ARG A 80 7.66 4.91 13.83
CA ARG A 80 7.01 3.78 14.49
C ARG A 80 5.54 4.06 14.77
N HIS A 81 4.66 3.14 14.36
CA HIS A 81 3.22 3.23 14.58
C HIS A 81 2.54 1.86 14.44
N ILE A 82 1.26 1.81 14.79
CA ILE A 82 0.31 0.77 14.40
C ILE A 82 -0.68 1.45 13.47
N ASP A 83 -1.06 0.78 12.38
CA ASP A 83 -2.06 1.29 11.46
C ASP A 83 -3.44 1.30 12.14
N ALA A 84 -4.19 2.38 11.93
CA ALA A 84 -5.52 2.57 12.49
C ALA A 84 -6.37 3.47 11.58
N THR A 85 -6.10 3.48 10.27
CA THR A 85 -6.72 4.42 9.33
C THR A 85 -8.24 4.32 9.31
N LEU A 86 -8.79 3.11 9.50
CA LEU A 86 -10.24 2.90 9.54
C LEU A 86 -10.84 2.98 10.95
N GLN A 87 -10.07 3.26 12.00
CA GLN A 87 -10.58 3.37 13.37
C GLN A 87 -11.65 4.46 13.48
N ASP A 88 -11.30 5.71 13.16
CA ASP A 88 -12.21 6.85 13.25
C ASP A 88 -13.46 6.68 12.37
N PRO A 89 -13.38 6.38 11.05
CA PRO A 89 -14.57 6.25 10.23
C PRO A 89 -15.41 5.01 10.55
N SER A 90 -14.83 3.94 11.11
CA SER A 90 -15.60 2.78 11.57
C SER A 90 -16.27 3.03 12.92
N GLY A 91 -15.83 4.03 13.70
CA GLY A 91 -16.34 4.29 15.04
C GLY A 91 -16.06 3.16 16.06
N VAL A 92 -15.17 2.22 15.72
CA VAL A 92 -14.77 1.13 16.63
C VAL A 92 -13.51 1.58 17.38
N PRO A 93 -13.56 1.72 18.72
CA PRO A 93 -12.40 2.10 19.51
C PRO A 93 -11.26 1.10 19.35
N ASP A 94 -10.03 1.61 19.27
CA ASP A 94 -8.79 0.82 19.21
C ASP A 94 -8.74 -0.20 18.04
N ALA A 95 -9.54 0.02 17.00
CA ALA A 95 -9.55 -0.84 15.83
C ALA A 95 -8.22 -0.77 15.08
N VAL A 96 -7.60 -1.94 14.93
CA VAL A 96 -6.39 -2.17 14.16
C VAL A 96 -6.69 -3.17 13.05
N PRO A 97 -5.93 -3.17 11.94
CA PRO A 97 -6.13 -4.15 10.90
C PRO A 97 -5.78 -5.56 11.41
N GLU A 98 -6.43 -6.57 10.85
CA GLU A 98 -6.04 -7.97 11.03
C GLU A 98 -4.66 -8.21 10.42
N HIS A 99 -4.46 -7.66 9.21
CA HIS A 99 -3.26 -7.82 8.42
C HIS A 99 -2.92 -6.55 7.65
N VAL A 100 -1.63 -6.32 7.45
CA VAL A 100 -1.11 -5.28 6.56
C VAL A 100 -0.30 -5.95 5.47
N SER A 101 -0.56 -5.56 4.23
CA SER A 101 0.17 -6.02 3.04
C SER A 101 0.98 -4.87 2.45
N VAL A 102 2.22 -5.14 2.04
CA VAL A 102 3.08 -4.17 1.36
C VAL A 102 3.64 -4.80 0.09
N LEU A 103 3.28 -4.25 -1.07
CA LEU A 103 3.89 -4.59 -2.36
C LEU A 103 4.89 -3.50 -2.74
N TYR A 104 6.16 -3.88 -2.86
CA TYR A 104 7.22 -2.98 -3.33
C TYR A 104 7.18 -2.88 -4.86
N LEU A 105 6.60 -1.79 -5.38
CA LEU A 105 6.49 -1.55 -6.83
C LEU A 105 7.84 -1.14 -7.43
N GLN A 106 8.49 -0.17 -6.80
CA GLN A 106 9.76 0.38 -7.26
C GLN A 106 10.70 0.57 -6.09
N VAL A 107 11.90 0.00 -6.20
CA VAL A 107 13.01 0.21 -5.28
C VAL A 107 14.19 0.68 -6.14
N PRO A 108 14.67 1.92 -5.97
CA PRO A 108 15.77 2.43 -6.78
C PRO A 108 17.02 1.56 -6.62
N SER A 109 17.82 1.41 -7.68
CA SER A 109 19.08 0.68 -7.63
C SER A 109 20.13 1.45 -6.82
N GLY A 110 21.09 0.74 -6.22
CA GLY A 110 22.19 1.34 -5.46
C GLY A 110 21.77 2.04 -4.16
N VAL A 111 20.57 1.75 -3.65
CA VAL A 111 20.11 2.25 -2.35
C VAL A 111 20.52 1.34 -1.21
N HIS A 112 20.76 1.94 -0.04
CA HIS A 112 21.05 1.25 1.21
C HIS A 112 20.01 1.64 2.28
N GLY A 113 19.66 0.71 3.17
CA GLY A 113 18.62 0.95 4.19
C GLY A 113 17.21 0.71 3.65
N GLY A 114 16.23 1.49 4.13
CA GLY A 114 14.84 1.35 3.66
C GLY A 114 14.07 0.18 4.26
N ALA A 115 14.63 -0.57 5.20
CA ALA A 115 14.01 -1.78 5.71
C ALA A 115 12.69 -1.50 6.44
N LEU A 116 11.69 -2.35 6.20
CA LEU A 116 10.49 -2.44 7.03
C LEU A 116 10.83 -3.25 8.27
N ARG A 117 10.65 -2.68 9.46
CA ARG A 117 10.85 -3.36 10.74
C ARG A 117 9.52 -3.54 11.44
N MET A 118 9.29 -4.75 11.95
CA MET A 118 8.11 -5.09 12.74
C MET A 118 8.55 -5.35 14.18
N LEU A 119 7.79 -4.81 15.13
CA LEU A 119 8.06 -4.87 16.56
C LEU A 119 6.82 -5.31 17.33
N ARG A 120 7.05 -6.01 18.44
CA ARG A 120 6.05 -6.31 19.47
C ARG A 120 6.62 -5.84 20.80
N ASP A 121 5.91 -4.96 21.50
CA ASP A 121 6.35 -4.38 22.76
C ASP A 121 7.78 -3.81 22.68
N ASP A 122 8.03 -3.01 21.63
CA ASP A 122 9.33 -2.42 21.25
C ASP A 122 10.46 -3.41 20.93
N ARG A 123 10.19 -4.72 20.90
CA ARG A 123 11.16 -5.75 20.53
C ARG A 123 11.03 -6.11 19.04
N PRO A 124 12.11 -6.11 18.26
CA PRO A 124 12.06 -6.53 16.86
C PRO A 124 11.63 -7.99 16.74
N VAL A 125 10.61 -8.24 15.93
CA VAL A 125 10.12 -9.60 15.61
C VAL A 125 10.38 -9.99 14.16
N GLY A 126 10.74 -9.02 13.32
CA GLY A 126 11.11 -9.26 11.94
C GLY A 126 11.60 -8.00 11.24
N GLN A 127 12.30 -8.21 10.13
CA GLN A 127 12.74 -7.15 9.24
C GLN A 127 12.67 -7.63 7.80
N VAL A 128 12.23 -6.76 6.90
CA VAL A 128 12.20 -7.03 5.46
C VAL A 128 12.96 -5.93 4.72
N HIS A 129 13.89 -6.37 3.86
CA HIS A 129 14.58 -5.49 2.93
C HIS A 129 13.74 -5.35 1.65
N PRO A 130 13.47 -4.13 1.19
CA PRO A 130 12.63 -3.89 0.03
C PRO A 130 13.29 -4.44 -1.24
N ARG A 131 12.51 -5.15 -2.06
CA ARG A 131 12.91 -5.59 -3.41
C ARG A 131 11.73 -5.40 -4.36
N PRO A 132 11.93 -4.95 -5.61
CA PRO A 132 10.84 -4.82 -6.56
C PRO A 132 10.05 -6.13 -6.71
N GLY A 133 8.72 -6.05 -6.72
CA GLY A 133 7.81 -7.19 -6.81
C GLY A 133 7.65 -7.99 -5.51
N LEU A 134 8.40 -7.69 -4.44
CA LEU A 134 8.23 -8.37 -3.17
C LEU A 134 6.91 -7.95 -2.52
N LEU A 135 6.05 -8.93 -2.25
CA LEU A 135 4.85 -8.78 -1.41
C LEU A 135 5.15 -9.31 -0.01
N VAL A 136 4.92 -8.47 0.99
CA VAL A 136 5.04 -8.82 2.41
C VAL A 136 3.67 -8.72 3.04
N GLN A 137 3.33 -9.66 3.90
CA GLN A 137 2.17 -9.56 4.77
C GLN A 137 2.60 -9.80 6.21
N PHE A 138 2.04 -9.01 7.13
CA PHE A 138 2.29 -9.14 8.56
C PHE A 138 1.02 -8.84 9.37
N ARG A 139 1.03 -9.22 10.65
CA ARG A 139 -0.11 -8.97 11.54
C ARG A 139 -0.28 -7.47 11.77
N GLY A 140 -1.50 -6.96 11.66
CA GLY A 140 -1.76 -5.53 11.82
C GLY A 140 -1.65 -5.02 13.25
N ASP A 141 -1.60 -5.91 14.25
CA ASP A 141 -1.34 -5.56 15.65
C ASP A 141 0.15 -5.30 15.97
N LEU A 142 1.05 -5.42 14.99
CA LEU A 142 2.46 -5.16 15.18
C LEU A 142 2.77 -3.67 14.98
N GLN A 143 3.55 -3.11 15.91
CA GLN A 143 4.20 -1.84 15.66
C GLN A 143 5.16 -2.00 14.49
N HIS A 144 5.24 -1.01 13.62
CA HIS A 144 6.16 -1.07 12.50
C HIS A 144 6.68 0.30 12.10
N GLU A 145 7.85 0.29 11.46
CA GLU A 145 8.55 1.47 10.98
C GLU A 145 9.25 1.16 9.67
N VAL A 146 9.46 2.18 8.85
CA VAL A 146 10.32 2.09 7.68
C VAL A 146 11.55 2.94 7.95
N GLN A 147 12.71 2.30 7.99
CA GLN A 147 13.97 3.01 8.11
C GLN A 147 14.22 3.87 6.86
N PRO A 148 14.87 5.05 7.00
CA PRO A 148 15.33 5.80 5.85
C PRO A 148 16.22 4.97 4.92
N PHE A 149 16.16 5.27 3.63
CA PHE A 149 17.16 4.77 2.67
C PHE A 149 18.03 5.90 2.16
N THR A 150 19.25 5.60 1.76
CA THR A 150 20.21 6.55 1.19
C THR A 150 20.81 6.00 -0.10
N GLY A 151 21.50 6.85 -0.86
CA GLY A 151 22.07 6.48 -2.15
C GLY A 151 21.04 6.49 -3.29
N GLY A 152 21.39 5.84 -4.40
CA GLY A 152 20.62 5.86 -5.65
C GLY A 152 20.77 7.15 -6.47
N PRO A 153 20.10 7.22 -7.62
CA PRO A 153 20.09 8.41 -8.48
C PRO A 153 19.56 9.66 -7.76
N GLU A 154 19.91 10.85 -8.24
CA GLU A 154 19.34 12.10 -7.73
C GLU A 154 17.81 12.09 -7.86
N GLY A 155 17.11 12.45 -6.78
CA GLY A 155 15.65 12.38 -6.73
C GLY A 155 15.07 10.96 -6.66
N ALA A 156 15.87 9.96 -6.28
CA ALA A 156 15.41 8.58 -6.11
C ALA A 156 14.14 8.47 -5.25
N LEU A 157 13.14 7.79 -5.81
CA LEU A 157 11.84 7.58 -5.19
C LEU A 157 11.52 6.09 -5.10
N ARG A 158 11.17 5.64 -3.90
CA ARG A 158 10.65 4.29 -3.65
C ARG A 158 9.12 4.33 -3.64
N ALA A 159 8.49 3.45 -4.39
CA ALA A 159 7.03 3.33 -4.45
C ALA A 159 6.57 1.98 -3.90
N SER A 160 5.52 1.99 -3.10
CA SER A 160 4.92 0.76 -2.55
C SER A 160 3.40 0.91 -2.43
N LEU A 161 2.65 -0.15 -2.72
CA LEU A 161 1.25 -0.23 -2.33
C LEU A 161 1.16 -0.84 -0.93
N VAL A 162 0.45 -0.17 -0.04
CA VAL A 162 0.16 -0.64 1.32
C VAL A 162 -1.34 -0.91 1.40
N CYS A 163 -1.74 -2.07 1.90
CA CYS A 163 -3.14 -2.43 2.13
C CYS A 163 -3.35 -2.85 3.58
N GLU A 164 -4.12 -2.05 4.31
CA GLU A 164 -4.66 -2.39 5.63
C GLU A 164 -5.97 -3.16 5.45
N GLN A 165 -6.12 -4.29 6.15
CA GLN A 165 -7.24 -5.21 6.01
C GLN A 165 -7.95 -5.37 7.36
N TYR A 166 -9.17 -4.85 7.48
CA TYR A 166 -9.94 -4.82 8.71
C TYR A 166 -11.13 -5.78 8.64
N ALA A 167 -11.49 -6.33 9.79
CA ALA A 167 -12.70 -7.12 9.98
C ALA A 167 -13.65 -6.40 10.93
N PHE A 168 -14.73 -5.83 10.39
CA PHE A 168 -15.72 -5.08 11.15
C PHE A 168 -17.06 -5.83 11.22
N GLY A 169 -17.77 -5.68 12.34
CA GLY A 169 -19.18 -6.07 12.43
C GLY A 169 -20.09 -5.17 11.59
N GLU A 170 -21.33 -5.61 11.35
CA GLU A 170 -22.27 -4.96 10.43
C GLU A 170 -22.47 -3.47 10.71
N GLU A 171 -22.64 -3.08 11.99
CA GLU A 171 -22.85 -1.67 12.36
C GLU A 171 -21.66 -0.78 12.00
N ALA A 172 -20.43 -1.27 12.20
CA ALA A 172 -19.21 -0.54 11.89
C ALA A 172 -18.97 -0.49 10.38
N LEU A 173 -19.24 -1.60 9.68
CA LEU A 173 -19.13 -1.67 8.23
C LEU A 173 -20.12 -0.72 7.53
N ALA A 174 -21.35 -0.60 8.05
CA ALA A 174 -22.37 0.32 7.55
C ALA A 174 -22.00 1.80 7.65
N ARG A 175 -21.05 2.16 8.53
CA ARG A 175 -20.51 3.54 8.63
C ARG A 175 -19.46 3.84 7.58
N LEU A 176 -18.87 2.81 6.97
CA LEU A 176 -17.85 2.98 5.95
C LEU A 176 -18.50 3.16 4.56
N PRO A 177 -17.95 4.04 3.72
CA PRO A 177 -18.41 4.12 2.34
C PRO A 177 -18.09 2.81 1.61
N PRO A 178 -18.98 2.28 0.77
CA PRO A 178 -18.68 1.09 -0.04
C PRO A 178 -17.38 1.26 -0.83
N PHE A 179 -17.19 2.45 -1.40
CA PHE A 179 -15.97 2.86 -2.09
C PHE A 179 -15.77 4.38 -2.00
N ARG A 180 -14.55 4.82 -1.70
CA ARG A 180 -14.14 6.23 -1.66
C ARG A 180 -12.67 6.39 -2.05
N ILE A 181 -12.40 7.39 -2.88
CA ILE A 181 -11.03 7.86 -3.17
C ILE A 181 -10.69 9.00 -2.22
N GLN A 182 -9.50 8.95 -1.61
CA GLN A 182 -8.90 10.05 -0.88
C GLN A 182 -7.69 10.57 -1.66
N SER A 183 -7.80 11.76 -2.25
CA SER A 183 -6.66 12.45 -2.85
C SER A 183 -6.03 13.37 -1.80
N LYS A 184 -4.72 13.22 -1.55
CA LYS A 184 -3.94 14.25 -0.85
C LYS A 184 -3.40 15.23 -1.90
N ALA A 185 -3.46 16.53 -1.62
CA ALA A 185 -3.19 17.63 -2.56
C ALA A 185 -1.87 17.55 -3.36
N GLY A 186 -0.87 16.78 -2.91
CA GLY A 186 0.40 16.60 -3.61
C GLY A 186 0.38 15.63 -4.81
N PHE A 187 -0.63 14.77 -4.94
CA PHE A 187 -0.67 13.74 -5.99
C PHE A 187 -1.08 14.29 -7.37
N GLY A 188 -1.93 15.32 -7.40
CA GLY A 188 -2.28 16.00 -8.66
C GLY A 188 -1.04 16.57 -9.36
N ALA A 189 -0.20 17.29 -8.61
CA ALA A 189 1.06 17.83 -9.11
C ALA A 189 2.06 16.75 -9.55
N TYR A 190 2.09 15.59 -8.87
CA TYR A 190 2.93 14.46 -9.29
C TYR A 190 2.48 13.87 -10.62
N LEU A 191 1.17 13.60 -10.79
CA LEU A 191 0.62 13.11 -12.05
C LEU A 191 0.84 14.08 -13.21
N ASP A 192 0.64 15.38 -12.97
CA ASP A 192 0.88 16.42 -13.98
C ASP A 192 2.36 16.43 -14.41
N SER A 193 3.30 16.37 -13.46
CA SER A 193 4.75 16.33 -13.76
C SER A 193 5.22 15.06 -14.47
N HIS A 194 4.46 13.96 -14.38
CA HIS A 194 4.79 12.70 -15.06
C HIS A 194 4.12 12.59 -16.43
N ARG A 195 2.93 13.19 -16.60
CA ARG A 195 2.29 13.35 -17.92
C ARG A 195 3.15 14.19 -18.86
N ASP A 196 3.84 15.19 -18.33
CA ASP A 196 4.75 16.05 -19.11
C ASP A 196 6.08 15.36 -19.46
N ARG A 197 6.46 14.28 -18.75
CA ARG A 197 7.69 13.50 -19.00
C ARG A 197 7.54 12.39 -20.03
N GLU A 198 6.32 11.95 -20.35
CA GLU A 198 6.06 10.93 -21.38
C GLU A 198 5.96 11.50 -22.81
N THR A 199 6.18 12.81 -23.01
CA THR A 199 6.07 13.46 -24.34
C THR A 199 7.34 14.14 -24.91
N PRO A 200 8.56 13.53 -24.95
CA PRO A 200 9.63 14.09 -25.79
C PRO A 200 10.09 13.22 -26.99
N GLU A 201 9.57 12.02 -27.22
CA GLU A 201 10.08 11.16 -28.32
C GLU A 201 9.16 11.01 -29.55
N ALA A 202 7.86 11.32 -29.45
CA ALA A 202 6.95 11.20 -30.59
C ALA A 202 7.06 12.32 -31.65
N GLN A 203 7.79 13.42 -31.36
CA GLN A 203 7.93 14.55 -32.31
C GLN A 203 9.28 14.61 -33.07
N LYS A 204 10.28 13.78 -32.72
CA LYS A 204 11.56 13.78 -33.45
C LYS A 204 11.59 12.89 -34.69
N LEU A 205 10.64 11.97 -34.87
CA LEU A 205 10.53 11.16 -36.09
C LEU A 205 9.69 11.77 -37.22
N SER A 206 8.93 12.85 -36.97
CA SER A 206 8.13 13.51 -38.03
C SER A 206 8.91 14.53 -38.86
N LEU A 207 10.04 15.05 -38.36
CA LEU A 207 10.80 16.12 -39.03
C LEU A 207 11.94 15.64 -39.96
N ASN A 208 12.36 14.36 -39.88
CA ASN A 208 13.42 13.82 -40.74
C ASN A 208 12.93 13.05 -41.99
N GLY A 209 11.62 12.95 -42.21
CA GLY A 209 11.03 12.18 -43.32
C GLY A 209 10.75 12.94 -44.62
N ARG A 210 11.06 14.25 -44.71
CA ARG A 210 10.77 15.06 -45.92
C ARG A 210 11.99 15.78 -46.47
N ARG A 211 13.09 15.06 -46.73
CA ARG A 211 14.12 15.48 -47.69
C ARG A 211 14.79 14.27 -48.32
N SER A 212 14.17 13.75 -49.37
CA SER A 212 14.81 13.02 -50.48
C SER A 212 13.70 12.42 -51.33
N VAL A 213 13.33 13.09 -52.42
CA VAL A 213 13.29 12.50 -53.77
C VAL A 213 13.48 13.66 -54.74
N SER A 214 14.48 13.48 -55.58
CA SER A 214 14.87 14.22 -56.79
C SER A 214 13.73 14.51 -57.76
#